data_AF-A0A2P2Q021-F1
#
_entry.id   AF-A0A2P2Q021-F1
#
_cell.length_a   1.000
_cell.length_b   1.000
_cell.length_c   1.000
_cell.angle_alpha   90.00
_cell.angle_beta   90.00
_cell.angle_gamma   90.00
#
_symmetry.space_group_name_H-M   'P 1'
#
loop_
_entity.id
_entity.type
_entity.pdbx_description
1 polymer ?
#
loop_
_entity_poly.entity_id
_entity_poly.type
_entity_poly.pdbx_seq_one_letter_code
_entity_poly.pdbx_strand_id
1 'polypeptide(L)' 'MVVHWTAATEELQGLRIEVLFLCLWTRGSPQIFLGCEAIN' A
#
# COMPACT_ATOMS: atom_id res chain seq x y z
N MET A 1 14.44 3.77 -12.55
CA MET A 1 13.10 3.49 -12.02
C MET A 1 13.27 3.35 -10.52
N VAL A 2 12.59 4.19 -9.73
CA VAL A 2 12.65 4.13 -8.26
C VAL A 2 11.29 3.67 -7.76
N VAL A 3 11.28 2.74 -6.82
CA VAL A 3 10.06 2.19 -6.20
C VAL A 3 10.12 2.50 -4.71
N HIS A 4 9.12 3.20 -4.20
CA HIS A 4 8.90 3.37 -2.77
C HIS A 4 7.62 2.65 -2.38
N TRP A 5 7.65 1.89 -1.30
CA TRP A 5 6.46 1.23 -0.78
C TRP A 5 6.42 1.32 0.74
N THR A 6 5.20 1.36 1.28
CA THR A 6 4.92 1.31 2.73
C THR A 6 3.74 0.39 2.95
N ALA A 7 3.84 -0.53 3.91
CA ALA A 7 2.73 -1.36 4.34
C ALA A 7 2.36 -1.04 5.79
N ALA A 8 1.06 -1.02 6.09
CA ALA A 8 0.54 -0.91 7.44
C ALA A 8 -0.45 -2.05 7.69
N THR A 9 -0.47 -2.56 8.91
CA THR A 9 -1.43 -3.58 9.33
C THR A 9 -2.07 -3.11 10.62
N GLU A 10 -3.40 -3.18 10.67
CA GLU A 10 -4.17 -2.93 11.89
C GLU A 10 -5.09 -4.12 12.16
N GLU A 11 -5.40 -4.35 13.42
CA GLU A 11 -6.35 -5.38 13.84
C GLU A 11 -7.53 -4.69 14.52
N LEU A 12 -8.73 -4.86 13.95
CA LEU A 12 -9.96 -4.25 14.43
C LEU A 12 -11.01 -5.35 14.60
N GLN A 13 -11.39 -5.66 15.84
CA GLN A 13 -12.47 -6.62 16.16
C GLN A 13 -12.27 -8.03 15.56
N GLY A 14 -11.01 -8.52 15.51
CA GLY A 14 -10.67 -9.83 14.93
C GLY A 14 -10.52 -9.83 13.41
N LEU A 15 -10.75 -8.69 12.76
CA LEU A 15 -10.47 -8.46 11.35
C LEU A 15 -9.08 -7.82 11.21
N ARG A 16 -8.23 -8.44 10.40
CA ARG A 16 -6.90 -7.91 10.09
C ARG A 16 -6.99 -7.09 8.81
N ILE A 17 -6.67 -5.80 8.89
CA ILE A 17 -6.66 -4.88 7.77
C ILE A 17 -5.21 -4.69 7.33
N GLU A 18 -4.93 -4.94 6.05
CA GLU A 18 -3.64 -4.69 5.43
C GLU A 18 -3.77 -3.54 4.43
N VAL A 19 -2.90 -2.53 4.55
CA VAL A 19 -2.84 -1.38 3.64
C VAL A 19 -1.47 -1.36 2.96
N LEU A 20 -1.47 -1.25 1.64
CA LEU A 20 -0.26 -1.13 0.82
C LEU A 20 -0.26 0.19 0.05
N PHE A 21 0.79 0.98 0.25
CA PHE A 21 1.11 2.16 -0.54
C PHE A 21 2.30 1.87 -1.45
N LEU A 22 2.18 2.18 -2.74
CA LEU A 22 3.24 2.00 -3.72
C LEU A 22 3.37 3.25 -4.61
N CYS A 23 4.57 3.79 -4.70
CA CYS A 23 4.91 4.92 -5.56
C CYS A 23 6.01 4.51 -6.55
N LEU A 24 5.68 4.53 -7.85
CA LEU A 24 6.61 4.25 -8.94
C LEU A 24 7.05 5.56 -9.59
N TRP A 25 8.35 5.83 -9.58
CA TRP A 25 8.95 6.94 -10.32
C TRP A 25 9.60 6.43 -11.60
N THR A 26 8.87 6.59 -12.70
CA THR A 26 9.41 6.52 -14.06
C THR A 26 9.58 7.95 -14.59
N ARG A 27 10.58 8.17 -15.45
CA ARG A 27 11.06 9.50 -15.89
C ARG A 27 9.94 10.53 -16.07
N GLY A 28 9.82 11.46 -15.12
CA GLY A 28 8.93 12.62 -15.19
C GLY A 28 7.48 12.41 -14.73
N SER A 29 7.07 11.20 -14.34
CA SER A 29 5.69 10.95 -13.91
C SER A 29 5.64 9.95 -12.75
N PRO A 30 5.35 10.41 -11.51
CA PRO A 30 5.07 9.49 -10.42
C PRO A 30 3.72 8.80 -10.65
N GLN A 31 3.68 7.47 -10.49
CA GLN A 31 2.46 6.69 -10.43
C GLN A 31 2.24 6.26 -8.97
N ILE A 32 1.02 6.41 -8.47
CA ILE A 32 0.66 6.09 -7.08
C ILE A 32 -0.40 5.00 -7.10
N PHE A 33 -0.18 3.94 -6.33
CA PHE A 33 -1.12 2.84 -6.11
C PHE A 33 -1.39 2.73 -4.61
N LEU A 34 -2.66 2.54 -4.27
CA LEU A 34 -3.13 2.30 -2.91
C LEU A 34 -4.01 1.05 -2.92
N GLY A 35 -3.67 0.08 -2.09
CA GLY A 35 -4.44 -1.14 -1.86
C GLY A 35 -4.82 -1.27 -0.38
N CYS A 36 -6.00 -1.83 -0.13
CA CYS A 36 -6.47 -2.19 1.21
C CYS A 36 -7.21 -3.52 1.12
N GLU A 37 -6.88 -4.47 1.99
CA GLU A 37 -7.52 -5.78 2.08
C GLU A 37 -7.90 -6.08 3.53
N ALA A 38 -9.10 -6.63 3.72
CA ALA A 38 -9.61 -7.09 5.00
C ALA A 38 -9.59 -8.62 5.02
N ILE A 39 -8.83 -9.18 5.95
CA ILE A 39 -8.61 -10.61 6.10
C ILE A 39 -9.30 -11.08 7.38
N ASN A 40 -10.04 -12.19 7.27
CA ASN A 40 -10.74 -12.87 8.38
C ASN A 40 -9.97 -14.10 8.84
#